data_AF-A0A229NZ15-F1
#
_entry.id   AF-A0A229NZ15-F1
#
_cell.length_a   1.000
_cell.length_b   1.000
_cell.length_c   1.000
_cell.angle_alpha   90.00
_cell.angle_beta   90.00
_cell.angle_gamma   90.00
#
_symmetry.space_group_name_H-M   'P 1'
#
loop_
_entity.id
_entity.type
_entity.pdbx_description
1 polymer ?
#
loop_
_entity_poly.entity_id
_entity_poly.type
_entity_poly.pdbx_seq_one_letter_code
_entity_poly.pdbx_strand_id
1 'polypeptide(L)' 'MQFSLKAPDGSVIKSYHKNRREFIQIAGMEYEIYNPVNEFDTDPEIRQMIEESEEDIKHGRVYSTEEMIEAIKRGEL' A
#
# COMPACT_ATOMS: atom_id res chain seq x y z
N MET A 1 12.39 12.86 -3.91
CA MET A 1 11.88 14.05 -4.63
C MET A 1 10.44 14.28 -4.20
N GLN A 2 10.08 15.49 -3.78
CA GLN A 2 8.70 15.82 -3.39
C GLN A 2 8.08 16.64 -4.51
N PHE A 3 7.17 16.05 -5.27
CA PHE A 3 6.42 16.71 -6.34
C PHE A 3 5.02 17.07 -5.82
N SER A 4 4.47 18.19 -6.27
CA SER A 4 3.11 18.62 -5.94
C SER A 4 2.33 18.85 -7.21
N LEU A 5 1.11 18.34 -7.25
CA LEU A 5 0.20 18.55 -8.37
C LEU A 5 -0.47 19.92 -8.21
N LYS A 6 -0.53 20.70 -9.29
CA LYS A 6 -1.18 22.02 -9.29
C LYS A 6 -2.27 22.01 -10.36
N ALA A 7 -3.48 22.36 -9.97
CA ALA A 7 -4.61 22.48 -10.87
C ALA A 7 -4.48 23.73 -11.77
N PRO A 8 -5.18 23.81 -12.92
CA PRO A 8 -5.10 24.95 -13.84
C PRO A 8 -5.48 26.30 -13.21
N ASP A 9 -6.37 26.30 -12.21
CA ASP A 9 -6.77 27.49 -11.45
C ASP A 9 -5.71 27.94 -10.42
N GLY A 10 -4.65 27.15 -10.24
CA GLY A 10 -3.55 27.45 -9.35
C GLY A 10 -3.62 26.76 -7.98
N SER A 11 -4.73 26.06 -7.68
CA SER A 11 -4.86 25.26 -6.47
C SER A 11 -3.80 24.15 -6.39
N VAL A 12 -3.15 24.04 -5.22
CA VAL A 12 -2.18 22.97 -4.93
C VAL A 12 -2.91 21.76 -4.38
N ILE A 13 -2.70 20.62 -5.03
CA ILE A 13 -3.23 19.32 -4.65
C ILE A 13 -2.21 18.67 -3.73
N LYS A 14 -2.57 18.47 -2.46
CA LYS A 14 -1.75 17.79 -1.47
C LYS A 14 -2.21 16.34 -1.37
N SER A 15 -1.31 15.38 -1.44
CA SER A 15 -1.60 13.99 -1.11
C SER A 15 -0.99 13.61 0.24
N TYR A 16 -1.69 12.79 1.01
CA TYR A 16 -1.21 12.24 2.27
C TYR A 16 -1.87 10.90 2.57
N HIS A 17 -1.23 10.11 3.42
CA HIS A 17 -1.76 8.85 3.90
C HIS A 17 -2.33 9.01 5.31
N LYS A 18 -3.48 8.39 5.57
CA LYS A 18 -4.13 8.36 6.88
C LYS A 18 -4.83 7.02 7.04
N ASN A 19 -4.53 6.28 8.10
CA ASN A 19 -5.11 4.96 8.38
C ASN A 19 -5.00 3.96 7.20
N ARG A 20 -3.79 3.83 6.61
CA ARG A 20 -3.53 3.01 5.41
C ARG A 20 -4.32 3.42 4.14
N ARG A 21 -5.03 4.55 4.16
CA ARG A 21 -5.76 5.08 3.02
C ARG A 21 -5.09 6.34 2.48
N GLU A 22 -5.15 6.51 1.17
CA GLU A 22 -4.66 7.69 0.49
C GLU A 22 -5.76 8.75 0.41
N PHE A 23 -5.40 9.99 0.73
CA PHE A 23 -6.27 11.14 0.64
C PHE A 23 -5.60 12.23 -0.21
N ILE A 24 -6.44 13.02 -0.88
CA ILE A 24 -6.02 14.25 -1.54
C ILE A 24 -6.83 15.42 -1.00
N GLN A 25 -6.16 16.55 -0.83
CA GLN A 25 -6.79 17.82 -0.51
C GLN A 25 -6.72 18.73 -1.74
N ILE A 26 -7.89 19.17 -2.20
CA ILE A 26 -8.06 20.08 -3.33
C ILE A 26 -8.85 21.28 -2.83
N ALA A 27 -8.31 22.49 -2.97
CA ALA A 27 -8.99 23.74 -2.56
C ALA A 27 -9.55 23.72 -1.11
N GLY A 28 -8.89 23.01 -0.19
CA GLY A 28 -9.33 22.86 1.20
C GLY A 28 -10.37 21.76 1.46
N MET A 29 -10.87 21.09 0.42
CA MET A 29 -11.74 19.91 0.54
C MET A 29 -10.90 18.63 0.54
N GLU A 30 -11.22 17.69 1.44
CA GLU A 30 -10.58 16.37 1.57
C GLU A 30 -11.37 15.33 0.75
N TYR A 31 -10.65 14.54 -0.05
CA TYR A 31 -11.18 13.44 -0.84
C TYR A 31 -10.40 12.17 -0.53
N GLU A 32 -11.10 11.06 -0.27
CA GLU A 32 -10.49 9.73 -0.19
C GLU A 32 -10.21 9.21 -1.61
N ILE A 33 -8.99 8.74 -1.86
CA ILE A 33 -8.70 8.00 -3.09
C ILE A 33 -9.27 6.60 -2.91
N TYR A 34 -10.31 6.28 -3.67
CA TYR A 34 -10.79 4.92 -3.76
C TYR A 34 -9.77 4.07 -4.51
N ASN A 35 -9.15 3.13 -3.80
CA ASN A 35 -8.30 2.11 -4.36
C ASN A 35 -9.01 0.76 -4.14
N PRO A 36 -9.35 0.00 -5.20
CA PRO A 36 -10.01 -1.31 -5.05
C PRO A 36 -9.17 -2.30 -4.24
N VAL A 37 -7.86 -2.05 -4.10
CA VAL A 37 -6.98 -2.87 -3.25
C VAL A 37 -7.26 -2.66 -1.75
N ASN A 38 -7.87 -1.53 -1.34
CA ASN A 38 -8.26 -1.32 0.06
C ASN A 38 -9.39 -2.24 0.53
N GLU A 39 -10.13 -2.86 -0.41
CA GLU A 39 -11.14 -3.87 -0.05
C GLU A 39 -10.48 -5.13 0.51
N PHE A 40 -9.23 -5.42 0.12
CA PHE A 40 -8.44 -6.51 0.70
C PHE A 40 -8.03 -6.24 2.15
N ASP A 41 -7.93 -4.98 2.59
CA ASP A 41 -7.65 -4.62 4.00
C ASP A 41 -8.87 -4.87 4.92
N THR A 42 -10.04 -5.13 4.32
CA THR A 42 -11.28 -5.45 5.05
C THR A 42 -11.37 -6.94 5.38
N ASP A 43 -10.64 -7.78 4.64
CA ASP A 43 -10.58 -9.21 4.89
C ASP A 43 -9.46 -9.53 5.89
N PRO A 44 -9.78 -10.11 7.07
CA PRO A 44 -8.80 -10.31 8.13
C PRO A 44 -7.68 -11.30 7.73
N GLU A 45 -7.94 -12.24 6.83
CA GLU A 45 -6.92 -13.18 6.35
C GLU A 45 -5.94 -12.47 5.41
N ILE A 46 -6.46 -11.64 4.51
CA ILE A 46 -5.62 -10.91 3.55
C ILE A 46 -4.79 -9.84 4.26
N ARG A 47 -5.37 -9.19 5.26
CA ARG A 47 -4.66 -8.22 6.09
C ARG A 47 -3.50 -8.83 6.86
N GLN A 48 -3.65 -10.05 7.38
CA GLN A 48 -2.57 -10.78 8.04
C GLN A 48 -1.45 -11.09 7.04
N MET A 49 -1.78 -11.61 5.85
CA MET A 49 -0.80 -11.90 4.80
C MET A 49 -0.02 -10.65 4.36
N ILE A 50 -0.69 -9.48 4.26
CA ILE A 50 -0.03 -8.20 3.93
C ILE A 50 0.91 -7.78 5.05
N GLU A 51 0.49 -7.85 6.31
CA GLU A 51 1.31 -7.44 7.45
C GLU A 51 2.55 -8.34 7.61
N GLU A 52 2.40 -9.66 7.44
CA GLU A 52 3.53 -10.60 7.41
C GLU A 52 4.50 -10.28 6.26
N SER A 53 3.97 -10.00 5.07
CA SER A 53 4.79 -9.63 3.91
C SER A 53 5.50 -8.29 4.12
N GLU A 54 4.84 -7.29 4.72
CA GLU A 54 5.44 -5.99 5.05
C GLU A 54 6.57 -6.15 6.08
N GLU A 55 6.37 -6.97 7.12
CA GLU A 55 7.43 -7.26 8.09
C GLU A 55 8.62 -7.97 7.42
N ASP A 56 8.37 -8.96 6.58
CA ASP A 56 9.42 -9.74 5.92
C ASP A 56 10.28 -8.87 4.98
N ILE A 57 9.64 -7.98 4.20
CA ILE A 57 10.31 -6.98 3.36
C ILE A 57 11.09 -5.97 4.21
N LYS A 58 10.51 -5.48 5.30
CA LYS A 58 11.12 -4.46 6.18
C LYS A 58 12.31 -5.01 6.98
N HIS A 59 12.28 -6.31 7.27
CA HIS A 59 13.42 -7.05 7.81
C HIS A 59 14.45 -7.44 6.74
N GLY A 60 14.26 -7.05 5.48
CA GLY A 60 15.19 -7.27 4.38
C GLY A 60 15.29 -8.74 3.97
N ARG A 61 14.27 -9.52 4.29
CA ARG A 61 14.22 -10.94 3.99
C ARG A 61 13.82 -11.09 2.53
N VAL A 62 14.85 -11.16 1.69
CA VAL A 62 14.70 -11.48 0.27
C VAL A 62 14.78 -12.99 0.18
N TYR A 63 13.64 -13.66 0.02
CA TYR A 63 13.66 -15.08 -0.29
C TYR A 63 14.43 -15.28 -1.59
N SER A 64 15.49 -16.08 -1.52
CA SER A 64 16.14 -16.52 -2.75
C SER A 64 15.18 -17.38 -3.54
N THR A 65 15.30 -17.40 -4.87
CA THR A 65 14.43 -18.20 -5.75
C THR A 65 14.34 -19.67 -5.30
N GLU A 66 15.42 -20.19 -4.71
CA GLU A 66 15.47 -21.54 -4.14
C GLU A 66 14.57 -21.70 -2.91
N GLU A 67 14.57 -20.75 -1.98
CA GLU A 67 13.71 -20.79 -0.78
C GLU A 67 12.22 -20.70 -1.16
N MET A 68 11.88 -19.89 -2.16
CA MET A 68 10.52 -19.78 -2.68
C MET A 68 10.05 -21.08 -3.34
N ILE A 69 10.92 -21.75 -4.10
CA ILE A 69 10.62 -23.05 -4.72
C ILE A 69 10.43 -24.14 -3.64
N GLU A 70 11.21 -24.10 -2.57
CA GLU A 70 11.06 -25.06 -1.47
C GLU A 70 9.80 -24.86 -0.64
N ALA A 71 9.35 -23.60 -0.43
CA ALA A 71 8.09 -23.30 0.24
C ALA A 71 6.88 -23.80 -0.56
N ILE A 72 6.90 -23.59 -1.90
CA ILE A 72 5.86 -24.12 -2.80
C ILE A 72 5.83 -25.65 -2.77
N LYS A 73 6.99 -26.31 -2.74
CA LYS A 73 7.06 -27.79 -2.65
C LYS A 73 6.56 -28.33 -1.31
N ARG A 74 6.68 -27.56 -0.23
CA ARG A 74 6.20 -27.93 1.10
C ARG A 74 4.71 -27.65 1.31
N GLY A 75 4.07 -26.92 0.39
CA GLY A 75 2.64 -26.58 0.49
C GLY A 75 2.35 -25.53 1.56
N GLU A 76 3.35 -24.70 1.88
CA GLU A 76 3.27 -23.64 2.89
C GLU A 76 2.88 -22.27 2.28
N LEU A 77 2.36 -22.29 1.04
CA LEU A 77 2.03 -21.14 0.21
C LEU A 77 0.69 -21.37 -0.50
#